data_AF-A0A833PFN5-F1
#
_entry.id   AF-A0A833PFN5-F1
#
_cell.length_a   1.000
_cell.length_b   1.000
_cell.length_c   1.000
_cell.angle_alpha   90.00
_cell.angle_beta   90.00
_cell.angle_gamma   90.00
#
_symmetry.space_group_name_H-M   'P 1'
#
loop_
_entity.id
_entity.type
_entity.pdbx_description
1 polymer ?
#
loop_
_entity_poly.entity_id
_entity_poly.type
_entity_poly.pdbx_seq_one_letter_code
_entity_poly.pdbx_strand_id
1 'polypeptide(L)'
;MFLAHLYIDHSRTVLFIDSAKLSSEMQQRFALDNIEILPYSASNEFLVGLKQQNILIDPAKTSIAHTQAIEHHNHLILDINPSTLFKSQKHPSEIQHVRNAMIKDGVALCHFFHWLDTSLTNKESISELTIDEMITGFRAQQKDFLGLSFSTIAGFNANGALPHYRATVESFSKITGDGLLLIDSGAQYADGTTDITRVVPIGTTSIEQKLDYTLVLKCHITLAQTIFPEGIASPLLDSITRQTLWKYGLDYRHGTGHGVGYALNVHEGPQVISYYAPVTSSSKMCSGMITSNEPGLYHQGKYGIRIENLVVNQPKIFADTTYGDFLEFETLTLCPINLSCIVLTLLNDDEKSWLNEYHQTVRERLAPHLEGEVLNWLNENTQAI
;
A
#
# COMPACT_ATOMS: atom_id res chain seq x y z
N MET A 1 -0.11 -15.59 -5.14
CA MET A 1 -0.89 -15.66 -6.39
C MET A 1 -0.49 -16.91 -7.19
N PHE A 2 -1.41 -17.49 -7.96
CA PHE A 2 -1.13 -18.62 -8.85
C PHE A 2 -1.94 -18.49 -10.15
N LEU A 3 -1.45 -19.11 -11.23
CA LEU A 3 -2.16 -19.13 -12.52
C LEU A 3 -3.37 -20.06 -12.45
N ALA A 4 -4.57 -19.50 -12.62
CA ALA A 4 -5.83 -20.21 -12.72
C ALA A 4 -6.91 -19.35 -13.40
N HIS A 5 -7.98 -19.99 -13.87
CA HIS A 5 -9.25 -19.35 -14.22
C HIS A 5 -10.39 -19.97 -13.40
N LEU A 6 -11.42 -19.19 -13.10
CA LEU A 6 -12.61 -19.67 -12.39
C LEU A 6 -13.84 -19.27 -13.19
N TYR A 7 -14.67 -20.25 -13.52
CA TYR A 7 -15.99 -20.06 -14.10
C TYR A 7 -17.05 -20.42 -13.05
N ILE A 8 -18.07 -19.59 -12.92
CA ILE A 8 -19.18 -19.80 -11.98
C ILE A 8 -20.49 -19.52 -12.73
N ASP A 9 -21.41 -20.47 -12.70
CA ASP A 9 -22.82 -20.24 -13.05
C ASP A 9 -23.76 -20.79 -11.97
N HIS A 10 -25.07 -20.75 -12.22
CA HIS A 10 -26.08 -21.20 -11.27
C HIS A 10 -26.03 -22.69 -10.93
N SER A 11 -25.33 -23.49 -11.73
CA SER A 11 -25.32 -24.96 -11.67
C SER A 11 -23.94 -25.57 -11.49
N ARG A 12 -22.86 -24.87 -11.89
CA ARG A 12 -21.50 -25.39 -11.84
C ARG A 12 -20.47 -24.33 -11.48
N THR A 13 -19.43 -24.76 -10.77
CA THR A 13 -18.20 -24.00 -10.54
C THR A 13 -17.03 -24.81 -11.06
N VAL A 14 -16.21 -24.19 -11.91
CA VAL A 14 -15.11 -24.88 -12.60
C VAL A 14 -13.83 -24.08 -12.43
N LEU A 15 -12.84 -24.69 -11.78
CA LEU A 15 -11.50 -24.16 -11.57
C LEU A 15 -10.55 -24.76 -12.60
N PHE A 16 -10.01 -23.92 -13.48
CA PHE A 16 -8.98 -24.28 -14.45
C PHE A 16 -7.60 -24.03 -13.86
N ILE A 17 -6.90 -25.08 -13.49
CA ILE A 17 -5.60 -25.00 -12.82
C ILE A 17 -4.72 -26.21 -13.18
N ASP A 18 -3.41 -26.05 -13.03
CA ASP A 18 -2.50 -27.19 -13.00
C ASP A 18 -2.71 -27.98 -11.70
N SER A 19 -3.23 -29.20 -11.81
CA SER A 19 -3.58 -30.06 -10.67
C SER A 19 -2.37 -30.44 -9.82
N ALA A 20 -1.15 -30.35 -10.35
CA ALA A 20 0.08 -30.55 -9.59
C ALA A 20 0.29 -29.51 -8.48
N LYS A 21 -0.41 -28.36 -8.55
CA LYS A 21 -0.40 -27.31 -7.52
C LYS A 21 -1.35 -27.58 -6.36
N LEU A 22 -2.21 -28.60 -6.47
CA LEU A 22 -3.23 -28.91 -5.47
C LEU A 22 -2.83 -30.15 -4.67
N SER A 23 -2.88 -30.03 -3.34
CA SER A 23 -2.76 -31.20 -2.48
C SER A 23 -3.99 -32.11 -2.61
N SER A 24 -3.86 -33.38 -2.25
CA SER A 24 -4.99 -34.31 -2.22
C SER A 24 -6.11 -33.83 -1.29
N GLU A 25 -5.76 -33.16 -0.18
CA GLU A 25 -6.71 -32.54 0.73
C GLU A 25 -7.51 -31.40 0.06
N MET A 26 -6.83 -30.52 -0.68
CA MET A 26 -7.51 -29.44 -1.43
C MET A 26 -8.43 -30.00 -2.51
N GLN A 27 -8.00 -31.04 -3.24
CA GLN A 27 -8.83 -31.69 -4.27
C GLN A 27 -10.09 -32.30 -3.66
N GLN A 28 -9.97 -32.98 -2.51
CA GLN A 28 -11.13 -33.51 -1.78
C GLN A 28 -12.04 -32.40 -1.29
N ARG A 29 -11.49 -31.30 -0.78
CA ARG A 29 -12.26 -30.15 -0.32
C ARG A 29 -13.06 -29.51 -1.46
N PHE A 30 -12.41 -29.25 -2.60
CA PHE A 30 -13.08 -28.72 -3.78
C PHE A 30 -14.17 -29.65 -4.30
N ALA A 31 -13.96 -30.97 -4.28
CA ALA A 31 -15.01 -31.92 -4.64
C ALA A 31 -16.23 -31.84 -3.71
N LEU A 32 -16.03 -31.69 -2.38
CA LEU A 32 -17.12 -31.50 -1.42
C LEU A 32 -17.89 -30.18 -1.64
N ASP A 33 -17.17 -29.13 -2.04
CA ASP A 33 -17.75 -27.84 -2.39
C ASP A 33 -18.35 -27.82 -3.83
N ASN A 34 -18.41 -28.96 -4.52
CA ASN A 34 -18.86 -29.13 -5.91
C ASN A 34 -18.12 -28.24 -6.94
N ILE A 35 -16.82 -28.08 -6.73
CA ILE A 35 -15.91 -27.38 -7.64
C ILE A 35 -15.22 -28.41 -8.54
N GLU A 36 -15.54 -28.36 -9.83
CA GLU A 36 -14.87 -29.17 -10.85
C GLU A 36 -13.46 -28.62 -11.10
N ILE A 37 -12.47 -29.51 -11.22
CA ILE A 37 -11.09 -29.15 -11.53
C ILE A 37 -10.78 -29.59 -12.95
N LEU A 38 -10.46 -28.64 -13.82
CA LEU A 38 -10.02 -28.90 -15.19
C LEU A 38 -8.59 -28.38 -15.42
N PRO A 39 -7.84 -28.93 -16.39
CA PRO A 39 -6.53 -28.39 -16.75
C PRO A 39 -6.61 -26.92 -17.13
N TYR A 40 -5.59 -26.13 -16.75
CA TYR A 40 -5.52 -24.70 -17.08
C TYR A 40 -5.77 -24.39 -18.58
N SER A 41 -5.24 -25.24 -19.46
CA SER A 41 -5.36 -25.13 -20.92
C SER A 41 -6.76 -25.42 -21.47
N ALA A 42 -7.65 -26.05 -20.69
CA ALA A 42 -9.00 -26.41 -21.14
C ALA A 42 -9.99 -25.23 -21.11
N SER A 43 -9.62 -24.11 -20.49
CA SER A 43 -10.48 -22.92 -20.32
C SER A 43 -11.05 -22.39 -21.64
N ASN A 44 -10.23 -22.28 -22.68
CA ASN A 44 -10.70 -21.76 -23.98
C ASN A 44 -11.73 -22.68 -24.65
N GLU A 45 -11.45 -23.99 -24.73
CA GLU A 45 -12.38 -24.96 -25.34
C GLU A 45 -13.69 -25.05 -24.57
N PHE A 46 -13.62 -25.02 -23.24
CA PHE A 46 -14.79 -24.98 -22.38
C PHE A 46 -15.69 -23.78 -22.66
N LEU A 47 -15.11 -22.59 -22.81
CA LEU A 47 -15.84 -21.35 -23.07
C LEU A 47 -16.51 -21.35 -24.45
N VAL A 48 -15.86 -21.91 -25.48
CA VAL A 48 -16.47 -22.12 -26.81
C VAL A 48 -17.71 -23.00 -26.75
N GLY A 49 -17.76 -23.94 -25.79
CA GLY A 49 -18.91 -24.80 -25.56
C GLY A 49 -20.14 -24.09 -24.99
N LEU A 50 -19.98 -22.89 -24.41
CA LEU A 50 -21.09 -22.13 -23.82
C LEU A 50 -21.95 -21.51 -24.91
N LYS A 51 -23.28 -21.67 -24.81
CA LYS A 51 -24.24 -21.14 -25.78
C LYS A 51 -25.46 -20.57 -25.09
N GLN A 52 -25.99 -19.49 -25.65
CA GLN A 52 -27.24 -18.84 -25.24
C GLN A 52 -27.25 -18.37 -23.78
N GLN A 53 -26.07 -18.00 -23.25
CA GLN A 53 -25.92 -17.50 -21.89
C GLN A 53 -25.80 -15.97 -21.85
N ASN A 54 -26.09 -15.38 -20.69
CA ASN A 54 -25.64 -14.04 -20.33
C ASN A 54 -24.38 -14.18 -19.47
N ILE A 55 -23.23 -13.70 -19.96
CA ILE A 55 -21.95 -13.91 -19.30
C ILE A 55 -21.35 -12.56 -18.93
N LEU A 56 -21.10 -12.38 -17.64
CA LEU A 56 -20.37 -11.23 -17.11
C LEU A 56 -18.87 -11.41 -17.39
N ILE A 57 -18.24 -10.40 -17.99
CA ILE A 57 -16.79 -10.32 -18.10
C ILE A 57 -16.29 -8.95 -17.67
N ASP A 58 -15.17 -8.95 -16.95
CA ASP A 58 -14.44 -7.72 -16.64
C ASP A 58 -13.48 -7.38 -17.78
N PRO A 59 -13.74 -6.33 -18.57
CA PRO A 59 -12.92 -5.99 -19.73
C PRO A 59 -11.48 -5.59 -19.35
N ALA A 60 -11.22 -5.23 -18.09
CA ALA A 60 -9.88 -4.91 -17.62
C ALA A 60 -9.07 -6.14 -17.17
N LYS A 61 -9.71 -7.32 -17.02
CA LYS A 61 -9.08 -8.53 -16.48
C LYS A 61 -9.19 -9.75 -17.40
N THR A 62 -10.16 -9.77 -18.32
CA THR A 62 -10.37 -10.87 -19.26
C THR A 62 -9.53 -10.66 -20.52
N SER A 63 -8.82 -11.71 -20.97
CA SER A 63 -8.03 -11.65 -22.19
C SER A 63 -8.91 -11.67 -23.45
N ILE A 64 -8.42 -11.06 -24.53
CA ILE A 64 -9.12 -11.04 -25.83
C ILE A 64 -9.46 -12.46 -26.31
N ALA A 65 -8.56 -13.41 -26.12
CA ALA A 65 -8.79 -14.81 -26.51
C ALA A 65 -10.01 -15.42 -25.80
N HIS A 66 -10.16 -15.20 -24.49
CA HIS A 66 -11.32 -15.67 -23.75
C HIS A 66 -12.60 -14.91 -24.13
N THR A 67 -12.51 -13.60 -24.38
CA THR A 67 -13.67 -12.82 -24.86
C THR A 67 -14.18 -13.37 -26.19
N GLN A 68 -13.28 -13.61 -27.16
CA GLN A 68 -13.62 -14.18 -28.47
C GLN A 68 -14.19 -15.60 -28.39
N ALA A 69 -13.69 -16.42 -27.45
CA ALA A 69 -14.22 -17.76 -27.21
C ALA A 69 -15.70 -17.72 -26.77
N ILE A 70 -16.14 -16.66 -26.10
CA ILE A 70 -17.49 -16.54 -25.53
C ILE A 70 -18.45 -15.78 -26.46
N GLU A 71 -17.98 -14.77 -27.20
CA GLU A 71 -18.83 -13.75 -27.84
C GLU A 71 -19.80 -14.28 -28.91
N HIS A 72 -19.40 -15.31 -29.67
CA HIS A 72 -20.13 -15.72 -30.87
C HIS A 72 -21.53 -16.31 -30.61
N HIS A 73 -21.79 -16.81 -29.41
CA HIS A 73 -23.03 -17.51 -29.08
C HIS A 73 -23.68 -17.06 -27.77
N ASN A 74 -23.14 -16.02 -27.14
CA ASN A 74 -23.58 -15.55 -25.82
C ASN A 74 -23.74 -14.03 -25.83
N HIS A 75 -24.51 -13.53 -24.88
CA HIS A 75 -24.62 -12.10 -24.62
C HIS A 75 -23.65 -11.70 -23.51
N LEU A 76 -22.71 -10.81 -23.83
CA LEU A 76 -21.70 -10.34 -22.90
C LEU A 76 -22.21 -9.14 -22.10
N ILE A 77 -22.08 -9.22 -20.78
CA ILE A 77 -22.26 -8.10 -19.86
C ILE A 77 -20.87 -7.63 -19.46
N LEU A 78 -20.53 -6.38 -19.77
CA LEU A 78 -19.22 -5.79 -19.46
C LEU A 78 -19.32 -5.00 -18.16
N ASP A 79 -18.77 -5.54 -17.08
CA ASP A 79 -18.73 -4.87 -15.78
C ASP A 79 -17.58 -5.42 -14.93
N ILE A 80 -17.24 -4.74 -13.85
CA ILE A 80 -16.24 -5.19 -12.89
C ILE A 80 -16.63 -6.55 -12.30
N ASN A 81 -15.64 -7.42 -12.09
CA ASN A 81 -15.88 -8.68 -11.37
C ASN A 81 -16.42 -8.40 -9.95
N PRO A 82 -17.52 -9.04 -9.51
CA PRO A 82 -18.09 -8.82 -8.17
C PRO A 82 -17.10 -9.10 -7.04
N SER A 83 -16.22 -10.09 -7.25
CA SER A 83 -15.14 -10.41 -6.31
C SER A 83 -14.18 -9.24 -6.06
N THR A 84 -13.99 -8.34 -7.03
CA THR A 84 -13.19 -7.12 -6.86
C THR A 84 -13.84 -6.17 -5.86
N LEU A 85 -15.16 -6.01 -5.92
CA LEU A 85 -15.89 -5.19 -4.97
C LEU A 85 -15.89 -5.83 -3.58
N PHE A 86 -16.16 -7.13 -3.49
CA PHE A 86 -16.19 -7.84 -2.20
C PHE A 86 -14.85 -7.77 -1.47
N LYS A 87 -13.73 -8.08 -2.15
CA LYS A 87 -12.41 -8.06 -1.50
C LYS A 87 -11.89 -6.64 -1.23
N SER A 88 -12.45 -5.62 -1.87
CA SER A 88 -12.06 -4.23 -1.60
C SER A 88 -12.52 -3.75 -0.23
N GLN A 89 -13.67 -4.23 0.25
CA GLN A 89 -14.30 -3.86 1.52
C GLN A 89 -14.01 -4.94 2.56
N LYS A 90 -12.93 -4.77 3.33
CA LYS A 90 -12.47 -5.78 4.28
C LYS A 90 -13.47 -5.90 5.43
N HIS A 91 -13.79 -7.14 5.80
CA HIS A 91 -14.55 -7.42 7.01
C HIS A 91 -13.73 -6.99 8.25
N PRO A 92 -14.35 -6.57 9.37
CA PRO A 92 -13.63 -6.19 10.58
C PRO A 92 -12.59 -7.20 11.08
N SER A 93 -12.81 -8.50 10.87
CA SER A 93 -11.82 -9.54 11.18
C SER A 93 -10.58 -9.49 10.28
N GLU A 94 -10.75 -9.23 8.98
CA GLU A 94 -9.63 -9.07 8.05
C GLU A 94 -8.84 -7.80 8.38
N ILE A 95 -9.51 -6.70 8.72
CA ILE A 95 -8.86 -5.47 9.19
C ILE A 95 -8.04 -5.75 10.45
N GLN A 96 -8.56 -6.54 11.38
CA GLN A 96 -7.82 -6.91 12.59
C GLN A 96 -6.56 -7.72 12.28
N HIS A 97 -6.62 -8.62 11.30
CA HIS A 97 -5.42 -9.30 10.82
C HIS A 97 -4.43 -8.31 10.20
N VAL A 98 -4.87 -7.38 9.34
CA VAL A 98 -3.97 -6.37 8.78
C VAL A 98 -3.33 -5.51 9.88
N ARG A 99 -4.05 -5.15 10.95
CA ARG A 99 -3.47 -4.47 12.10
C ARG A 99 -2.35 -5.28 12.75
N ASN A 100 -2.45 -6.61 12.80
CA ASN A 100 -1.38 -7.48 13.29
C ASN A 100 -0.19 -7.51 12.33
N ALA A 101 -0.43 -7.54 11.02
CA ALA A 101 0.62 -7.42 10.01
C ALA A 101 1.39 -6.10 10.16
N MET A 102 0.69 -4.99 10.42
CA MET A 102 1.32 -3.67 10.64
C MET A 102 2.16 -3.60 11.92
N ILE A 103 1.78 -4.34 12.98
CA ILE A 103 2.60 -4.46 14.19
C ILE A 103 3.89 -5.23 13.87
N LYS A 104 3.78 -6.38 13.19
CA LYS A 104 4.94 -7.18 12.74
C LYS A 104 5.89 -6.35 11.88
N ASP A 105 5.35 -5.64 10.89
CA ASP A 105 6.14 -4.79 10.00
C ASP A 105 6.76 -3.61 10.76
N GLY A 106 6.00 -2.97 11.65
CA GLY A 106 6.51 -1.89 12.49
C GLY A 106 7.65 -2.31 13.41
N VAL A 107 7.59 -3.52 13.99
CA VAL A 107 8.70 -4.10 14.76
C VAL A 107 9.93 -4.29 13.88
N ALA A 108 9.77 -4.89 12.69
CA ALA A 108 10.87 -5.07 11.75
C ALA A 108 11.50 -3.74 11.33
N LEU A 109 10.67 -2.72 11.08
CA LEU A 109 11.11 -1.37 10.72
C LEU A 109 11.86 -0.70 11.87
N CYS A 110 11.43 -0.83 13.12
CA CYS A 110 12.17 -0.32 14.28
C CYS A 110 13.57 -0.94 14.37
N HIS A 111 13.69 -2.26 14.21
CA HIS A 111 15.00 -2.91 14.18
C HIS A 111 15.86 -2.43 13.00
N PHE A 112 15.26 -2.29 11.81
CA PHE A 112 15.95 -1.81 10.62
C PHE A 112 16.46 -0.38 10.76
N PHE A 113 15.61 0.57 11.19
CA PHE A 113 16.01 1.97 11.31
C PHE A 113 16.99 2.18 12.48
N HIS A 114 16.85 1.45 13.58
CA HIS A 114 17.86 1.43 14.63
C HIS A 114 19.23 0.94 14.12
N TRP A 115 19.24 -0.16 13.35
CA TRP A 115 20.46 -0.63 12.70
C TRP A 115 21.03 0.42 11.74
N LEU A 116 20.20 1.04 10.91
CA LEU A 116 20.64 2.04 9.94
C LEU A 116 21.30 3.24 10.63
N ASP A 117 20.67 3.79 11.66
CA ASP A 117 21.22 4.91 12.43
C ASP A 117 22.56 4.53 13.10
N THR A 118 22.66 3.32 13.64
CA THR A 118 23.87 2.80 14.26
C THR A 118 25.00 2.63 13.24
N SER A 119 24.71 2.02 12.09
CA SER A 119 25.68 1.80 11.01
C SER A 119 26.15 3.12 10.38
N LEU A 120 25.24 4.10 10.21
CA LEU A 120 25.60 5.44 9.76
C LEU A 120 26.49 6.16 10.77
N THR A 121 26.19 6.05 12.07
CA THR A 121 27.00 6.62 13.16
C THR A 121 28.40 6.01 13.20
N ASN A 122 28.49 4.68 13.03
CA ASN A 122 29.74 3.93 12.97
C ASN A 122 30.50 4.10 11.64
N LYS A 123 29.93 4.83 10.67
CA LYS A 123 30.48 5.06 9.33
C LYS A 123 30.74 3.77 8.57
N GLU A 124 29.85 2.80 8.73
CA GLU A 124 29.86 1.58 7.95
C GLU A 124 29.56 1.88 6.48
N SER A 125 30.09 1.06 5.57
CA SER A 125 29.87 1.24 4.13
C SER A 125 28.50 0.69 3.72
N ILE A 126 27.49 1.56 3.69
CA ILE A 126 26.12 1.20 3.28
C ILE A 126 25.88 1.62 1.82
N SER A 127 25.16 0.78 1.08
CA SER A 127 24.68 1.07 -0.27
C SER A 127 23.17 0.90 -0.36
N GLU A 128 22.55 1.36 -1.44
CA GLU A 128 21.12 1.11 -1.71
C GLU A 128 20.78 -0.39 -1.75
N LEU A 129 21.71 -1.25 -2.19
CA LEU A 129 21.54 -2.72 -2.15
C LEU A 129 21.50 -3.23 -0.71
N THR A 130 22.40 -2.71 0.15
CA THR A 130 22.45 -3.07 1.57
C THR A 130 21.15 -2.69 2.29
N ILE A 131 20.50 -1.60 1.89
CA ILE A 131 19.18 -1.22 2.44
C ILE A 131 18.13 -2.29 2.17
N ASP A 132 18.01 -2.76 0.93
CA ASP A 132 17.08 -3.83 0.54
C ASP A 132 17.37 -5.14 1.28
N GLU A 133 18.64 -5.54 1.34
CA GLU A 133 19.08 -6.73 2.05
C GLU A 133 18.68 -6.70 3.54
N MET A 134 18.98 -5.59 4.22
CA MET A 134 18.78 -5.48 5.67
C MET A 134 17.30 -5.34 6.03
N ILE A 135 16.53 -4.49 5.33
CA ILE A 135 15.09 -4.32 5.62
C ILE A 135 14.32 -5.61 5.36
N THR A 136 14.67 -6.34 4.30
CA THR A 136 14.12 -7.66 4.00
C THR A 136 14.50 -8.67 5.09
N GLY A 137 15.76 -8.66 5.52
CA GLY A 137 16.26 -9.53 6.59
C GLY A 137 15.53 -9.36 7.92
N PHE A 138 15.23 -8.12 8.33
CA PHE A 138 14.44 -7.86 9.54
C PHE A 138 12.97 -8.28 9.40
N ARG A 139 12.36 -8.10 8.22
CA ARG A 139 11.00 -8.58 7.93
C ARG A 139 10.90 -10.09 7.93
N ALA A 140 11.90 -10.79 7.39
CA ALA A 140 11.95 -12.24 7.34
C ALA A 140 12.04 -12.90 8.74
N GLN A 141 12.43 -12.16 9.76
CA GLN A 141 12.42 -12.63 11.16
C GLN A 141 11.02 -12.61 11.79
N GLN A 142 10.07 -11.88 11.18
CA GLN A 142 8.71 -11.78 11.71
C GLN A 142 7.89 -13.03 11.37
N LYS A 143 7.02 -13.41 12.31
CA LYS A 143 6.18 -14.60 12.18
C LYS A 143 5.27 -14.50 10.95
N ASP A 144 5.15 -15.60 10.21
CA ASP A 144 4.27 -15.76 9.04
C ASP A 144 4.63 -14.82 7.87
N PHE A 145 5.88 -14.37 7.77
CA PHE A 145 6.41 -13.69 6.59
C PHE A 145 6.39 -14.63 5.37
N LEU A 146 5.80 -14.17 4.27
CA LEU A 146 5.64 -14.92 3.02
C LEU A 146 6.55 -14.40 1.89
N GLY A 147 7.17 -13.24 2.07
CA GLY A 147 7.99 -12.57 1.07
C GLY A 147 7.71 -11.06 1.01
N LEU A 148 8.37 -10.37 0.08
CA LEU A 148 8.10 -8.95 -0.16
C LEU A 148 6.78 -8.76 -0.92
N SER A 149 6.06 -7.67 -0.65
CA SER A 149 4.85 -7.32 -1.40
C SER A 149 5.16 -6.70 -2.78
N PHE A 150 6.35 -6.10 -2.91
CA PHE A 150 6.96 -5.60 -4.14
C PHE A 150 8.49 -5.45 -3.93
N SER A 151 9.24 -5.14 -4.99
CA SER A 151 10.69 -4.92 -4.86
C SER A 151 10.97 -3.60 -4.14
N THR A 152 11.79 -3.63 -3.08
CA THR A 152 12.22 -2.44 -2.34
C THR A 152 12.81 -1.39 -3.27
N ILE A 153 12.40 -0.15 -3.09
CA ILE A 153 12.97 1.04 -3.71
C ILE A 153 13.79 1.76 -2.64
N ALA A 154 15.11 1.68 -2.74
CA ALA A 154 16.04 2.45 -1.92
C ALA A 154 16.79 3.42 -2.82
N GLY A 155 16.40 4.70 -2.81
CA GLY A 155 16.97 5.73 -3.68
C GLY A 155 17.63 6.86 -2.91
N PHE A 156 18.96 6.95 -2.99
CA PHE A 156 19.73 8.04 -2.40
C PHE A 156 19.87 9.21 -3.39
N ASN A 157 19.54 10.42 -2.94
CA ASN A 157 19.59 11.65 -3.75
C ASN A 157 18.95 11.45 -5.13
N ALA A 158 19.69 11.63 -6.22
CA ALA A 158 19.17 11.61 -7.58
C ALA A 158 18.36 10.35 -7.91
N ASN A 159 18.73 9.20 -7.32
CA ASN A 159 18.01 7.94 -7.48
C ASN A 159 16.63 7.96 -6.81
N GLY A 160 16.49 8.66 -5.68
CA GLY A 160 15.20 8.85 -4.99
C GLY A 160 14.21 9.69 -5.81
N ALA A 161 14.68 10.47 -6.79
CA ALA A 161 13.83 11.24 -7.69
C ALA A 161 13.14 10.39 -8.79
N LEU A 162 13.39 9.08 -8.82
CA LEU A 162 12.84 8.16 -9.81
C LEU A 162 11.80 7.25 -9.12
N PRO A 163 10.48 7.45 -9.36
CA PRO A 163 9.42 6.74 -8.62
C PRO A 163 9.45 5.21 -8.72
N HIS A 164 10.04 4.66 -9.79
CA HIS A 164 10.19 3.21 -10.02
C HIS A 164 11.67 2.78 -10.04
N TYR A 165 12.52 3.48 -9.28
CA TYR A 165 13.93 3.14 -9.18
C TYR A 165 14.14 1.74 -8.63
N ARG A 166 15.18 1.06 -9.12
CA ARG A 166 15.67 -0.19 -8.55
C ARG A 166 17.18 -0.21 -8.64
N ALA A 167 17.84 -0.31 -7.49
CA ALA A 167 19.26 -0.56 -7.44
C ALA A 167 19.57 -1.96 -7.99
N THR A 168 20.65 -2.07 -8.75
CA THR A 168 21.21 -3.36 -9.21
C THR A 168 22.69 -3.42 -8.87
N VAL A 169 23.31 -4.59 -9.00
CA VAL A 169 24.75 -4.74 -8.77
C VAL A 169 25.58 -3.91 -9.77
N GLU A 170 25.01 -3.59 -10.93
CA GLU A 170 25.61 -2.72 -11.96
C GLU A 170 25.32 -1.23 -11.75
N SER A 171 24.25 -0.87 -11.03
CA SER A 171 23.82 0.52 -10.85
C SER A 171 23.21 0.74 -9.47
N PHE A 172 24.01 1.30 -8.57
CA PHE A 172 23.60 1.68 -7.22
C PHE A 172 24.45 2.84 -6.68
N SER A 173 23.90 3.57 -5.71
CA SER A 173 24.63 4.59 -4.96
C SER A 173 25.14 4.04 -3.62
N LYS A 174 26.33 4.46 -3.23
CA LYS A 174 26.75 4.39 -1.82
C LYS A 174 26.08 5.52 -1.04
N ILE A 175 25.70 5.23 0.20
CA ILE A 175 25.02 6.18 1.07
C ILE A 175 26.08 6.95 1.85
N THR A 176 26.61 8.01 1.24
CA THR A 176 27.72 8.80 1.79
C THR A 176 27.51 10.29 1.53
N GLY A 177 27.89 11.13 2.49
CA GLY A 177 27.77 12.59 2.38
C GLY A 177 26.43 13.07 2.93
N ASP A 178 25.76 13.93 2.17
CA ASP A 178 24.59 14.67 2.61
C ASP A 178 23.39 14.42 1.67
N GLY A 179 22.18 14.50 2.22
CA GLY A 179 20.95 14.55 1.44
C GLY A 179 19.85 13.62 1.97
N LEU A 180 19.09 13.04 1.04
CA LEU A 180 17.89 12.25 1.37
C LEU A 180 17.98 10.85 0.79
N LEU A 181 17.65 9.86 1.62
CA LEU A 181 17.44 8.48 1.23
C LEU A 181 15.95 8.17 1.30
N LEU A 182 15.32 7.91 0.17
CA LEU A 182 13.94 7.42 0.09
C LEU A 182 13.96 5.89 0.16
N ILE A 183 13.15 5.32 1.05
CA ILE A 183 12.98 3.87 1.20
C ILE A 183 11.49 3.57 1.13
N ASP A 184 11.09 2.91 0.04
CA ASP A 184 9.74 2.39 -0.17
C ASP A 184 9.79 0.86 -0.27
N SER A 185 9.00 0.20 0.56
CA SER A 185 9.12 -1.23 0.76
C SER A 185 7.91 -1.81 1.48
N GLY A 186 7.61 -3.08 1.22
CA GLY A 186 6.51 -3.77 1.90
C GLY A 186 6.70 -5.28 1.96
N ALA A 187 5.86 -5.93 2.76
CA ALA A 187 5.90 -7.37 2.99
C ALA A 187 4.52 -8.02 2.84
N GLN A 188 4.56 -9.30 2.51
CA GLN A 188 3.42 -10.22 2.60
C GLN A 188 3.53 -11.01 3.89
N TYR A 189 2.48 -10.96 4.70
CA TYR A 189 2.28 -11.80 5.86
C TYR A 189 1.01 -12.64 5.64
N ALA A 190 0.89 -13.77 6.34
CA ALA A 190 -0.39 -14.50 6.36
C ALA A 190 -1.56 -13.63 6.89
N ASP A 191 -1.24 -12.63 7.71
CA ASP A 191 -2.18 -11.65 8.27
C ASP A 191 -2.47 -10.45 7.34
N GLY A 192 -1.80 -10.28 6.20
CA GLY A 192 -2.05 -9.14 5.32
C GLY A 192 -0.85 -8.68 4.50
N THR A 193 -1.07 -7.63 3.71
CA THR A 193 -0.05 -7.01 2.84
C THR A 193 0.30 -5.63 3.39
N THR A 194 1.59 -5.28 3.41
CA THR A 194 2.07 -3.95 3.81
C THR A 194 2.66 -3.18 2.64
N ASP A 195 2.59 -1.86 2.76
CA ASP A 195 3.19 -0.87 1.88
C ASP A 195 3.54 0.37 2.72
N ILE A 196 4.77 0.87 2.56
CA ILE A 196 5.26 2.00 3.34
C ILE A 196 6.50 2.61 2.70
N THR A 197 6.45 3.93 2.60
CA THR A 197 7.58 4.78 2.27
C THR A 197 7.98 5.70 3.43
N ARG A 198 9.28 5.75 3.72
CA ARG A 198 9.91 6.74 4.61
C ARG A 198 11.13 7.37 3.93
N VAL A 199 11.45 8.60 4.36
CA VAL A 199 12.66 9.29 3.93
C VAL A 199 13.58 9.49 5.13
N VAL A 200 14.83 9.10 4.98
CA VAL A 200 15.89 9.20 5.98
C VAL A 200 16.84 10.34 5.58
N PRO A 201 17.10 11.32 6.46
CA PRO A 201 18.14 12.30 6.24
C PRO A 201 19.51 11.65 6.41
N ILE A 202 20.39 11.88 5.44
CA ILE A 202 21.80 11.47 5.50
C ILE A 202 22.64 12.73 5.68
N GLY A 203 23.50 12.77 6.68
CA GLY A 203 24.33 13.95 6.98
C GLY A 203 23.49 15.21 7.22
N THR A 204 23.81 16.28 6.49
CA THR A 204 23.13 17.57 6.60
C THR A 204 22.12 17.78 5.47
N THR A 205 20.84 17.85 5.79
CA THR A 205 19.80 18.20 4.80
C THR A 205 19.73 19.70 4.54
N SER A 206 19.54 20.07 3.26
CA SER A 206 19.43 21.47 2.84
C SER A 206 18.10 22.10 3.24
N ILE A 207 18.03 23.44 3.19
CA ILE A 207 16.78 24.17 3.44
C ILE A 207 15.70 23.78 2.40
N GLU A 208 16.07 23.59 1.13
CA GLU A 208 15.16 23.16 0.05
C GLU A 208 14.58 21.77 0.37
N GLN A 209 15.43 20.81 0.75
CA GLN A 209 15.01 19.45 1.13
C GLN A 209 14.06 19.43 2.32
N LYS A 210 14.33 20.22 3.37
CA LYS A 210 13.45 20.31 4.54
C LYS A 210 12.11 20.97 4.22
N LEU A 211 12.12 22.03 3.41
CA LEU A 211 10.91 22.68 2.93
C LEU A 211 10.03 21.68 2.18
N ASP A 212 10.58 21.02 1.16
CA ASP A 212 9.86 20.05 0.33
C ASP A 212 9.35 18.86 1.15
N TYR A 213 10.16 18.33 2.07
CA TYR A 213 9.75 17.27 2.99
C TYR A 213 8.54 17.69 3.82
N THR A 214 8.58 18.90 4.36
CA THR A 214 7.50 19.43 5.18
C THR A 214 6.23 19.65 4.35
N LEU A 215 6.34 20.10 3.10
CA LEU A 215 5.18 20.25 2.21
C LEU A 215 4.52 18.90 1.88
N VAL A 216 5.33 17.87 1.59
CA VAL A 216 4.83 16.50 1.38
C VAL A 216 4.19 15.93 2.64
N LEU A 217 4.79 16.17 3.81
CA LEU A 217 4.19 15.77 5.09
C LEU A 217 2.83 16.45 5.31
N LYS A 218 2.71 17.75 5.02
CA LYS A 218 1.42 18.45 5.12
C LYS A 218 0.36 17.86 4.19
N CYS A 219 0.73 17.47 2.96
CA CYS A 219 -0.15 16.70 2.07
C CYS A 219 -0.61 15.39 2.73
N HIS A 220 0.32 14.63 3.29
CA HIS A 220 0.04 13.33 3.93
C HIS A 220 -0.93 13.50 5.11
N ILE A 221 -0.66 14.47 5.99
CA ILE A 221 -1.51 14.80 7.14
C ILE A 221 -2.90 15.24 6.68
N THR A 222 -2.96 16.10 5.65
CA THR A 222 -4.24 16.59 5.11
C THR A 222 -5.14 15.42 4.70
N LEU A 223 -4.61 14.44 3.95
CA LEU A 223 -5.42 13.28 3.59
C LEU A 223 -5.77 12.43 4.82
N ALA A 224 -4.81 12.16 5.70
CA ALA A 224 -5.03 11.35 6.89
C ALA A 224 -6.11 11.91 7.83
N GLN A 225 -6.27 13.23 7.89
CA GLN A 225 -7.29 13.92 8.70
C GLN A 225 -8.62 14.17 7.95
N THR A 226 -8.70 13.87 6.66
CA THR A 226 -9.90 14.18 5.87
C THR A 226 -11.08 13.30 6.33
N ILE A 227 -12.18 13.95 6.70
CA ILE A 227 -13.49 13.32 6.91
C ILE A 227 -14.36 13.63 5.69
N PHE A 228 -15.01 12.62 5.11
CA PHE A 228 -15.71 12.75 3.83
C PHE A 228 -17.00 11.93 3.79
N PRO A 229 -18.00 12.29 2.97
CA PRO A 229 -19.23 11.51 2.83
C PRO A 229 -18.96 10.10 2.32
N GLU A 230 -19.63 9.10 2.89
CA GLU A 230 -19.55 7.73 2.39
C GLU A 230 -20.05 7.65 0.94
N GLY A 231 -19.34 6.90 0.10
CA GLY A 231 -19.65 6.74 -1.30
C GLY A 231 -19.11 7.84 -2.22
N ILE A 232 -18.32 8.80 -1.72
CA ILE A 232 -17.59 9.75 -2.58
C ILE A 232 -16.62 8.99 -3.49
N ALA A 233 -16.45 9.44 -4.73
CA ALA A 233 -15.48 8.83 -5.64
C ALA A 233 -14.04 9.12 -5.19
N SER A 234 -13.22 8.08 -5.06
CA SER A 234 -11.81 8.16 -4.60
C SER A 234 -10.95 9.19 -5.35
N PRO A 235 -11.06 9.38 -6.70
CA PRO A 235 -10.29 10.41 -7.40
C PRO A 235 -10.51 11.84 -6.89
N LEU A 236 -11.66 12.13 -6.27
CA LEU A 236 -11.98 13.48 -5.80
C LEU A 236 -11.17 13.87 -4.55
N LEU A 237 -10.72 12.89 -3.76
CA LEU A 237 -9.90 13.13 -2.56
C LEU A 237 -8.47 13.57 -2.91
N ASP A 238 -7.99 13.23 -4.11
CA ASP A 238 -6.61 13.48 -4.55
C ASP A 238 -6.26 14.98 -4.62
N SER A 239 -7.21 15.82 -5.07
CA SER A 239 -7.00 17.28 -5.14
C SER A 239 -6.94 17.93 -3.75
N ILE A 240 -7.66 17.37 -2.76
CA ILE A 240 -7.60 17.83 -1.36
C ILE A 240 -6.19 17.65 -0.82
N THR A 241 -5.57 16.50 -1.12
CA THR A 241 -4.19 16.21 -0.74
C THR A 241 -3.19 17.17 -1.40
N ARG A 242 -3.30 17.37 -2.72
CA ARG A 242 -2.31 18.12 -3.52
C ARG A 242 -2.34 19.64 -3.32
N GLN A 243 -3.44 20.19 -2.81
CA GLN A 243 -3.62 21.64 -2.72
C GLN A 243 -2.45 22.35 -2.04
N THR A 244 -1.77 21.70 -1.09
CA THR A 244 -0.61 22.26 -0.40
C THR A 244 0.57 22.47 -1.34
N LEU A 245 0.91 21.48 -2.17
CA LEU A 245 2.00 21.61 -3.16
C LEU A 245 1.64 22.59 -4.28
N TRP A 246 0.38 22.62 -4.71
CA TRP A 246 -0.06 23.54 -5.76
C TRP A 246 0.10 25.02 -5.39
N LYS A 247 0.01 25.37 -4.10
CA LYS A 247 0.33 26.74 -3.62
C LYS A 247 1.77 27.18 -3.90
N TYR A 248 2.67 26.22 -4.11
CA TYR A 248 4.08 26.45 -4.42
C TYR A 248 4.40 26.17 -5.90
N GLY A 249 3.40 25.87 -6.74
CA GLY A 249 3.61 25.47 -8.13
C GLY A 249 4.28 24.10 -8.28
N LEU A 250 4.16 23.23 -7.28
CA LEU A 250 4.73 21.89 -7.24
C LEU A 250 3.64 20.83 -7.44
N ASP A 251 3.98 19.68 -8.01
CA ASP A 251 3.08 18.52 -8.17
C ASP A 251 3.89 17.21 -8.27
N TYR A 252 3.23 16.06 -8.14
CA TYR A 252 3.81 14.73 -8.36
C TYR A 252 3.02 13.93 -9.40
N ARG A 253 3.73 13.12 -10.19
CA ARG A 253 3.19 12.48 -11.41
C ARG A 253 2.71 11.03 -11.20
N HIS A 254 2.21 10.74 -10.01
CA HIS A 254 1.54 9.48 -9.65
C HIS A 254 0.28 9.79 -8.83
N GLY A 255 -0.58 8.80 -8.56
CA GLY A 255 -1.75 9.00 -7.67
C GLY A 255 -1.34 9.23 -6.21
N THR A 256 -2.19 9.86 -5.41
CA THR A 256 -1.99 9.92 -3.94
C THR A 256 -2.13 8.56 -3.27
N GLY A 257 -2.87 7.62 -3.88
CA GLY A 257 -2.95 6.27 -3.33
C GLY A 257 -3.76 5.29 -4.14
N HIS A 258 -3.68 4.02 -3.73
CA HIS A 258 -4.33 2.88 -4.34
C HIS A 258 -4.86 1.95 -3.24
N GLY A 259 -5.86 1.12 -3.56
CA GLY A 259 -6.28 0.08 -2.64
C GLY A 259 -5.21 -1.00 -2.44
N VAL A 260 -5.28 -1.71 -1.31
CA VAL A 260 -4.34 -2.79 -0.95
C VAL A 260 -5.09 -4.06 -0.57
N GLY A 261 -4.61 -5.20 -1.07
CA GLY A 261 -5.20 -6.50 -0.80
C GLY A 261 -4.86 -7.09 0.58
N TYR A 262 -5.56 -8.15 0.94
CA TYR A 262 -5.30 -8.94 2.15
C TYR A 262 -4.46 -10.17 1.78
N ALA A 263 -3.14 -10.14 2.04
CA ALA A 263 -2.20 -11.19 1.60
C ALA A 263 -2.30 -11.48 0.08
N LEU A 264 -2.52 -10.41 -0.69
CA LEU A 264 -2.79 -10.40 -2.13
C LEU A 264 -1.95 -9.29 -2.79
N ASN A 265 -2.39 -8.72 -3.91
CA ASN A 265 -1.65 -7.67 -4.58
C ASN A 265 -1.57 -6.42 -3.70
N VAL A 266 -0.38 -5.82 -3.66
CA VAL A 266 -0.17 -4.52 -3.00
C VAL A 266 -0.95 -3.41 -3.71
N HIS A 267 -0.98 -3.45 -5.04
CA HIS A 267 -1.84 -2.60 -5.86
C HIS A 267 -3.17 -3.31 -6.18
N GLU A 268 -4.25 -2.89 -5.53
CA GLU A 268 -5.56 -3.53 -5.62
C GLU A 268 -6.71 -2.51 -5.74
N GLY A 269 -7.36 -2.46 -6.90
CA GLY A 269 -8.58 -1.66 -7.07
C GLY A 269 -9.80 -2.23 -6.34
N PRO A 270 -10.96 -1.54 -6.43
CA PRO A 270 -11.27 -0.52 -7.44
C PRO A 270 -10.93 0.91 -7.04
N GLN A 271 -10.69 1.19 -5.75
CA GLN A 271 -10.40 2.54 -5.28
C GLN A 271 -8.98 2.97 -5.68
N VAL A 272 -8.88 4.18 -6.24
CA VAL A 272 -7.64 4.83 -6.62
C VAL A 272 -7.80 6.32 -6.33
N ILE A 273 -7.00 6.85 -5.42
CA ILE A 273 -6.96 8.27 -5.11
C ILE A 273 -5.99 8.91 -6.10
N SER A 274 -6.53 9.30 -7.26
CA SER A 274 -5.74 9.94 -8.32
C SER A 274 -6.66 10.73 -9.25
N TYR A 275 -6.40 12.02 -9.47
CA TYR A 275 -7.15 12.80 -10.45
C TYR A 275 -6.90 12.34 -11.90
N TYR A 276 -5.87 11.49 -12.13
CA TYR A 276 -5.66 10.82 -13.41
C TYR A 276 -6.63 9.65 -13.65
N ALA A 277 -7.26 9.12 -12.60
CA ALA A 277 -8.17 7.99 -12.69
C ALA A 277 -9.60 8.47 -13.01
N PRO A 278 -10.35 7.74 -13.84
CA PRO A 278 -11.74 8.08 -14.14
C PRO A 278 -12.63 7.91 -12.90
N VAL A 279 -13.59 8.80 -12.73
CA VAL A 279 -14.65 8.63 -11.74
C VAL A 279 -15.66 7.62 -12.26
N THR A 280 -15.74 6.47 -11.60
CA THR A 280 -16.67 5.37 -11.94
C THR A 280 -17.58 5.05 -10.75
N SER A 281 -18.66 4.30 -11.00
CA SER A 281 -19.54 3.77 -9.94
C SER A 281 -18.80 2.86 -8.95
N SER A 282 -17.74 2.17 -9.40
CA SER A 282 -16.91 1.28 -8.59
C SER A 282 -15.79 2.00 -7.82
N SER A 283 -15.50 3.26 -8.15
CA SER A 283 -14.44 4.06 -7.48
C SER A 283 -14.86 4.66 -6.14
N LYS A 284 -16.09 4.39 -5.68
CA LYS A 284 -16.66 4.93 -4.44
C LYS A 284 -15.91 4.43 -3.22
N MET A 285 -15.62 5.33 -2.29
CA MET A 285 -15.03 5.02 -1.00
C MET A 285 -16.11 4.48 -0.06
N CYS A 286 -15.92 3.25 0.42
CA CYS A 286 -16.79 2.59 1.40
C CYS A 286 -16.00 2.20 2.64
N SER A 287 -16.70 1.95 3.75
CA SER A 287 -16.09 1.40 4.97
C SER A 287 -15.31 0.10 4.70
N GLY A 288 -14.21 -0.09 5.42
CA GLY A 288 -13.34 -1.27 5.33
C GLY A 288 -12.40 -1.31 4.12
N MET A 289 -12.42 -0.30 3.24
CA MET A 289 -11.43 -0.16 2.19
C MET A 289 -10.07 0.26 2.75
N ILE A 290 -9.04 -0.53 2.47
CA ILE A 290 -7.64 -0.22 2.80
C ILE A 290 -7.00 0.46 1.59
N THR A 291 -6.34 1.60 1.80
CA THR A 291 -5.76 2.45 0.75
C THR A 291 -4.40 2.99 1.21
N SER A 292 -3.44 3.18 0.30
CA SER A 292 -2.25 3.97 0.57
C SER A 292 -2.58 5.48 0.64
N ASN A 293 -1.82 6.22 1.44
CA ASN A 293 -1.76 7.67 1.50
C ASN A 293 -0.30 8.07 1.33
N GLU A 294 0.10 8.35 0.10
CA GLU A 294 1.50 8.37 -0.33
C GLU A 294 1.86 9.60 -1.19
N PRO A 295 1.53 10.85 -0.80
CA PRO A 295 1.97 12.01 -1.56
C PRO A 295 3.50 12.05 -1.65
N GLY A 296 3.99 12.65 -2.75
CA GLY A 296 5.42 12.74 -2.99
C GLY A 296 5.84 14.02 -3.72
N LEU A 297 7.14 14.17 -3.91
CA LEU A 297 7.76 15.21 -4.72
C LEU A 297 9.12 14.72 -5.23
N TYR A 298 9.40 14.94 -6.52
CA TYR A 298 10.59 14.39 -7.16
C TYR A 298 11.30 15.47 -7.99
N HIS A 299 12.49 15.87 -7.54
CA HIS A 299 13.35 16.76 -8.27
C HIS A 299 14.38 15.95 -9.05
N GLN A 300 14.11 15.73 -10.34
CA GLN A 300 14.95 14.92 -11.22
C GLN A 300 16.43 15.31 -11.11
N GLY A 301 17.29 14.32 -10.86
CA GLY A 301 18.74 14.52 -10.71
C GLY A 301 19.17 15.10 -9.36
N LYS A 302 18.24 15.39 -8.44
CA LYS A 302 18.54 15.91 -7.09
C LYS A 302 18.14 14.95 -5.97
N TYR A 303 16.85 14.80 -5.72
CA TYR A 303 16.27 14.00 -4.62
C TYR A 303 14.79 13.74 -4.86
N GLY A 304 14.23 12.75 -4.17
CA GLY A 304 12.80 12.53 -4.10
C GLY A 304 12.34 12.28 -2.67
N ILE A 305 11.05 12.54 -2.46
CA ILE A 305 10.38 12.48 -1.18
C ILE A 305 9.04 11.80 -1.41
N ARG A 306 8.71 10.81 -0.59
CA ARG A 306 7.37 10.24 -0.48
C ARG A 306 7.16 9.83 0.96
N ILE A 307 5.99 10.12 1.51
CA ILE A 307 5.62 9.74 2.88
C ILE A 307 4.33 8.96 2.77
N GLU A 308 4.42 7.68 3.10
CA GLU A 308 3.34 6.75 2.84
C GLU A 308 2.94 5.96 4.06
N ASN A 309 1.63 5.88 4.27
CA ASN A 309 1.01 4.94 5.19
C ASN A 309 -0.17 4.26 4.50
N LEU A 310 -0.46 3.03 4.89
CA LEU A 310 -1.78 2.45 4.68
C LEU A 310 -2.75 3.00 5.70
N VAL A 311 -3.96 3.28 5.22
CA VAL A 311 -5.11 3.72 5.99
C VAL A 311 -6.31 2.83 5.68
N VAL A 312 -7.25 2.72 6.61
CA VAL A 312 -8.54 2.06 6.39
C VAL A 312 -9.68 3.04 6.62
N ASN A 313 -10.69 2.99 5.74
CA ASN A 313 -11.92 3.76 5.91
C ASN A 313 -12.74 3.21 7.08
N GLN A 314 -13.05 4.07 8.05
CA GLN A 314 -13.93 3.77 9.19
C GLN A 314 -15.12 4.71 9.21
N PRO A 315 -16.30 4.28 9.69
CA PRO A 315 -17.44 5.18 9.89
C PRO A 315 -17.13 6.31 10.88
N LYS A 316 -17.37 7.55 10.47
CA LYS A 316 -17.34 8.72 11.35
C LYS A 316 -18.73 8.97 11.94
N ILE A 317 -18.86 8.83 13.25
CA ILE A 317 -20.14 9.05 13.93
C ILE A 317 -20.28 10.53 14.31
N PHE A 318 -21.33 11.16 13.76
CA PHE A 318 -21.79 12.48 14.16
C PHE A 318 -23.09 12.37 14.97
N ALA A 319 -23.30 13.31 15.90
CA ALA A 319 -24.56 13.37 16.66
C ALA A 319 -25.76 13.76 15.77
N ASP A 320 -25.51 14.55 14.73
CA ASP A 320 -26.48 14.93 13.71
C ASP A 320 -26.17 14.17 12.41
N THR A 321 -27.14 13.41 11.91
CA THR A 321 -27.03 12.57 10.70
C THR A 321 -27.79 13.16 9.51
N THR A 322 -28.23 14.42 9.57
CA THR A 322 -29.01 15.09 8.51
C THR A 322 -28.35 15.04 7.14
N TYR A 323 -27.00 15.05 7.09
CA TYR A 323 -26.22 15.06 5.85
C TYR A 323 -25.71 13.69 5.41
N GLY A 324 -26.21 12.62 6.02
CA GLY A 324 -25.85 11.23 5.69
C GLY A 324 -24.64 10.71 6.46
N ASP A 325 -24.12 9.57 6.01
CA ASP A 325 -23.00 8.87 6.62
C ASP A 325 -21.66 9.43 6.12
N PHE A 326 -20.68 9.45 7.02
CA PHE A 326 -19.33 9.94 6.75
C PHE A 326 -18.31 8.88 7.11
N LEU A 327 -17.15 8.97 6.49
CA LEU A 327 -15.98 8.15 6.73
C LEU A 327 -14.82 9.02 7.21
N GLU A 328 -13.94 8.42 8.00
CA GLU A 328 -12.61 8.94 8.33
C GLU A 328 -11.56 7.86 8.09
N PHE A 329 -10.30 8.27 7.99
CA PHE A 329 -9.18 7.33 7.85
C PHE A 329 -8.61 6.95 9.22
N GLU A 330 -8.52 5.65 9.49
CA GLU A 330 -7.65 5.10 10.53
C GLU A 330 -6.29 4.75 9.92
N THR A 331 -5.20 5.29 10.47
CA THR A 331 -3.85 4.92 10.02
C THR A 331 -3.47 3.52 10.53
N LEU A 332 -3.11 2.64 9.60
CA LEU A 332 -2.72 1.26 9.88
C LEU A 332 -1.20 1.12 10.05
N THR A 333 -0.42 1.77 9.20
CA THR A 333 1.05 1.70 9.22
C THR A 333 1.62 2.24 10.52
N LEU A 334 2.60 1.53 11.09
CA LEU A 334 3.25 1.89 12.35
C LEU A 334 4.75 2.07 12.14
N CYS A 335 5.18 3.29 11.88
CA CYS A 335 6.60 3.64 11.79
C CYS A 335 6.80 5.14 12.02
N PRO A 336 7.76 5.57 12.86
CA PRO A 336 8.02 6.99 13.05
C PRO A 336 8.23 7.76 11.74
N ILE A 337 7.85 9.03 11.72
CA ILE A 337 8.14 9.99 10.66
C ILE A 337 9.29 10.85 11.18
N ASN A 338 10.38 10.95 10.41
CA ASN A 338 11.61 11.58 10.89
C ASN A 338 11.41 13.10 11.12
N LEU A 339 11.54 13.52 12.37
CA LEU A 339 11.31 14.92 12.78
C LEU A 339 12.40 15.89 12.30
N SER A 340 13.62 15.40 12.06
CA SER A 340 14.78 16.27 11.76
C SER A 340 14.72 16.94 10.36
N CYS A 341 13.89 16.38 9.47
CA CYS A 341 13.59 16.93 8.15
C CYS A 341 12.48 18.00 8.19
N ILE A 342 11.76 18.16 9.30
CA ILE A 342 10.58 19.01 9.39
C ILE A 342 10.96 20.44 9.74
N VAL A 343 10.43 21.40 8.99
CA VAL A 343 10.44 22.82 9.35
C VAL A 343 9.21 23.09 10.22
N LEU A 344 9.35 22.95 11.54
CA LEU A 344 8.24 23.00 12.51
C LEU A 344 7.39 24.29 12.44
N THR A 345 7.98 25.40 12.00
CA THR A 345 7.27 26.68 11.83
C THR A 345 6.31 26.70 10.64
N LEU A 346 6.38 25.73 9.73
CA LEU A 346 5.41 25.56 8.63
C LEU A 346 4.23 24.66 9.00
N LEU A 347 4.30 23.97 10.15
CA LEU A 347 3.19 23.18 10.66
C LEU A 347 2.27 24.07 11.51
N ASN A 348 0.97 23.97 11.26
CA ASN A 348 -0.05 24.52 12.15
C ASN A 348 -0.23 23.62 13.38
N ASP A 349 -1.03 24.05 14.35
CA ASP A 349 -1.18 23.32 15.61
C ASP A 349 -1.92 21.99 15.44
N ASP A 350 -2.88 21.90 14.52
CA ASP A 350 -3.60 20.65 14.21
C ASP A 350 -2.67 19.60 13.58
N GLU A 351 -1.75 20.03 12.72
CA GLU A 351 -0.74 19.17 12.07
C GLU A 351 0.29 18.67 13.08
N LYS A 352 0.70 19.51 14.04
CA LYS A 352 1.57 19.09 15.16
C LYS A 352 0.85 18.11 16.08
N SER A 353 -0.42 18.37 16.40
CA SER A 353 -1.25 17.47 17.22
C SER A 353 -1.35 16.11 16.56
N TRP A 354 -1.68 16.08 15.26
CA TRP A 354 -1.74 14.83 14.50
C TRP A 354 -0.42 14.06 14.54
N LEU A 355 0.71 14.75 14.35
CA LEU A 355 2.03 14.09 14.35
C LEU A 355 2.36 13.50 15.73
N ASN A 356 2.05 14.23 16.80
CA ASN A 356 2.22 13.78 18.18
C ASN A 356 1.32 12.58 18.51
N GLU A 357 0.03 12.63 18.12
CA GLU A 357 -0.93 11.54 18.30
C GLU A 357 -0.55 10.29 17.49
N TYR A 358 -0.08 10.48 16.26
CA TYR A 358 0.43 9.41 15.42
C TYR A 358 1.66 8.75 16.04
N HIS A 359 2.66 9.54 16.46
CA HIS A 359 3.86 9.02 17.13
C HIS A 359 3.55 8.33 18.46
N GLN A 360 2.59 8.85 19.23
CA GLN A 360 2.09 8.20 20.43
C GLN A 360 1.47 6.83 20.10
N THR A 361 0.62 6.76 19.07
CA THR A 361 0.01 5.50 18.61
C THR A 361 1.07 4.49 18.17
N VAL A 362 2.08 4.93 17.40
CA VAL A 362 3.21 4.08 16.99
C VAL A 362 3.93 3.54 18.23
N ARG A 363 4.26 4.39 19.20
CA ARG A 363 4.92 3.97 20.44
C ARG A 363 4.09 2.97 21.22
N GLU A 364 2.82 3.28 21.49
CA GLU A 364 1.93 2.45 22.30
C GLU A 364 1.74 1.06 21.70
N ARG A 365 1.65 0.96 20.36
CA ARG A 365 1.41 -0.32 19.68
C ARG A 365 2.67 -1.14 19.45
N LEU A 366 3.85 -0.53 19.38
CA LEU A 366 5.10 -1.24 19.11
C LEU A 366 5.95 -1.50 20.37
N ALA A 367 5.91 -0.62 21.37
CA ALA A 367 6.74 -0.75 22.58
C ALA A 367 6.59 -2.10 23.31
N PRO A 368 5.39 -2.71 23.43
CA PRO A 368 5.25 -4.03 24.06
C PRO A 368 5.99 -5.18 23.34
N HIS A 369 6.44 -4.95 22.10
CA HIS A 369 7.10 -5.94 21.25
C HIS A 369 8.60 -5.67 21.08
N LEU A 370 9.14 -4.65 21.75
CA LEU A 370 10.53 -4.20 21.62
C LEU A 370 11.20 -4.13 22.99
N GLU A 371 12.51 -4.31 23.00
CA GLU A 371 13.33 -4.22 24.21
C GLU A 371 14.68 -3.56 23.91
N GLY A 372 15.41 -3.20 24.97
CA GLY A 372 16.77 -2.68 24.88
C GLY A 372 16.91 -1.43 24.00
N GLU A 373 17.97 -1.39 23.19
CA GLU A 373 18.34 -0.23 22.37
C GLU A 373 17.29 0.12 21.30
N VAL A 374 16.57 -0.88 20.79
CA VAL A 374 15.53 -0.67 19.76
C VAL A 374 14.29 0.00 20.37
N LEU A 375 13.91 -0.37 21.60
CA LEU A 375 12.85 0.33 22.32
C LEU A 375 13.24 1.77 22.64
N ASN A 376 14.50 2.01 23.03
CA ASN A 376 15.00 3.37 23.25
C ASN A 376 14.95 4.20 21.96
N TRP A 377 15.41 3.62 20.84
CA TRP A 377 15.32 4.24 19.52
C TRP A 377 13.88 4.63 19.16
N LEU A 378 12.91 3.74 19.39
CA LEU A 378 11.50 4.03 19.15
C LEU A 378 11.03 5.21 20.02
N ASN A 379 11.36 5.20 21.31
CA ASN A 379 10.94 6.25 22.25
C ASN A 379 11.49 7.63 21.85
N GLU A 380 12.76 7.69 21.47
CA GLU A 380 13.44 8.90 20.99
C GLU A 380 12.82 9.43 19.70
N ASN A 381 12.53 8.55 18.73
CA ASN A 381 11.96 8.92 17.43
C ASN A 381 10.44 9.16 17.45
N THR A 382 9.79 9.05 18.61
CA THR A 382 8.36 9.32 18.79
C THR A 382 8.08 10.42 19.82
N GLN A 383 9.10 11.20 20.22
CA GLN A 383 8.93 12.30 21.16
C GLN A 383 7.98 13.36 20.59
N ALA A 384 7.16 13.93 21.47
CA ALA A 384 6.26 15.00 21.07
C ALA A 384 7.06 16.26 20.73
N ILE A 385 6.62 16.97 19.68
CA ILE A 385 7.17 18.26 19.21
C ILE A 385 6.42 19.47 19.74
#